data_AF-S6H668-F1
#
_entry.id   AF-S6H668-F1
#
_cell.length_a   1.000
_cell.length_b   1.000
_cell.length_c   1.000
_cell.angle_alpha   90.00
_cell.angle_beta   90.00
_cell.angle_gamma   90.00
#
_symmetry.space_group_name_H-M   'P 1'
#
loop_
_entity.id
_entity.type
_entity.pdbx_description
1 polymer ?
#
loop_
_entity_poly.entity_id
_entity_poly.type
_entity_poly.pdbx_seq_one_letter_code
_entity_poly.pdbx_strand_id
1 'polypeptide(L)'
;MSDPRWLSQKEVELIQTSVINKGGGSHGLRDAALLQSALARPQNQYSYGETDTFQLAAGYAEGISRNHAFVDGNKRTAFQAADIFLTINGYHLNQSKGSDYADMMVELGQGKISREDVAKILKDNSRPIHKGKKKQESLKILKKTLSQKQEP
;
A
#
# COMPACT_ATOMS: atom_id res chain seq x y z
N MET A 1 3.07 15.34 -12.65
CA MET A 1 3.16 14.23 -11.67
C MET A 1 3.39 12.96 -12.45
N SER A 2 4.24 12.04 -11.97
CA SER A 2 4.37 10.72 -12.59
C SER A 2 3.17 9.86 -12.24
N ASP A 3 2.71 9.03 -13.18
CA ASP A 3 1.63 8.07 -12.94
C ASP A 3 1.92 7.19 -11.73
N PRO A 4 0.90 6.84 -10.91
CA PRO A 4 1.09 5.92 -9.79
C PRO A 4 1.60 4.56 -10.26
N ARG A 5 2.48 3.95 -9.47
CA ARG A 5 2.80 2.53 -9.64
C ARG A 5 1.65 1.70 -9.08
N TRP A 6 0.99 0.96 -9.96
CA TRP A 6 -0.10 0.05 -9.61
C TRP A 6 0.40 -1.32 -9.15
N LEU A 7 -0.38 -1.97 -8.29
CA LEU A 7 -0.15 -3.36 -7.92
C LEU A 7 -0.74 -4.29 -8.99
N SER A 8 0.04 -5.26 -9.43
CA SER A 8 -0.41 -6.36 -10.28
C SER A 8 -1.16 -7.43 -9.47
N GLN A 9 -2.00 -8.23 -10.15
CA GLN A 9 -2.69 -9.36 -9.53
C GLN A 9 -1.72 -10.30 -8.79
N LYS A 10 -0.60 -10.63 -9.45
CA LYS A 10 0.43 -11.52 -8.89
C LYS A 10 1.08 -10.93 -7.64
N GLU A 11 1.35 -9.62 -7.61
CA GLU A 11 1.85 -8.96 -6.39
C GLU A 11 0.83 -9.08 -5.25
N VAL A 12 -0.48 -8.93 -5.52
CA VAL A 12 -1.51 -9.04 -4.48
C VAL A 12 -1.71 -10.48 -3.99
N GLU A 13 -1.60 -11.49 -4.86
CA GLU A 13 -1.59 -12.90 -4.45
C GLU A 13 -0.37 -13.24 -3.57
N LEU A 14 0.80 -12.68 -3.88
CA LEU A 14 2.00 -12.82 -3.03
C LEU A 14 1.82 -12.11 -1.68
N ILE A 15 1.15 -10.96 -1.66
CA ILE A 15 0.78 -10.27 -0.42
C ILE A 15 -0.12 -11.17 0.42
N GLN A 16 -1.15 -11.78 -0.17
CA GLN A 16 -2.03 -12.71 0.54
C GLN A 16 -1.25 -13.88 1.12
N THR A 17 -0.36 -14.48 0.33
CA THR A 17 0.49 -15.59 0.78
C THR A 17 1.33 -15.19 1.99
N SER A 18 1.98 -14.03 1.95
CA SER A 18 2.75 -13.48 3.07
C SER A 18 1.89 -13.23 4.32
N VAL A 19 0.68 -12.71 4.14
CA VAL A 19 -0.28 -12.46 5.22
C VAL A 19 -0.73 -13.76 5.90
N ILE A 20 -1.07 -14.78 5.13
CA ILE A 20 -1.48 -16.09 5.67
C ILE A 20 -0.31 -16.78 6.36
N ASN A 21 0.89 -16.76 5.77
CA ASN A 21 2.08 -17.37 6.37
C ASN A 21 2.41 -16.80 7.76
N LYS A 22 2.14 -15.51 7.99
CA LYS A 22 2.41 -14.84 9.26
C LYS A 22 1.28 -14.98 10.27
N GLY A 23 0.04 -14.89 9.81
CA GLY A 23 -1.13 -14.75 10.68
C GLY A 23 -2.05 -15.96 10.71
N GLY A 24 -1.71 -17.05 10.00
CA GLY A 24 -2.57 -18.22 9.84
C GLY A 24 -3.80 -17.97 8.94
N GLY A 25 -4.46 -19.07 8.60
CA GLY A 25 -5.59 -19.12 7.67
C GLY A 25 -5.32 -20.01 6.46
N SER A 26 -6.17 -19.91 5.45
CA SER A 26 -6.08 -20.72 4.23
C SER A 26 -5.53 -19.92 3.05
N HIS A 27 -4.59 -20.53 2.33
CA HIS A 27 -4.17 -20.03 1.02
C HIS A 27 -5.26 -20.23 -0.02
N GLY A 28 -5.22 -19.40 -1.06
CA GLY A 28 -6.01 -19.63 -2.27
C GLY A 28 -6.76 -18.40 -2.75
N LEU A 29 -6.74 -18.23 -4.06
CA LEU A 29 -7.64 -17.33 -4.77
C LEU A 29 -8.99 -18.03 -4.92
N ARG A 30 -10.05 -17.42 -4.41
CA ARG A 30 -11.41 -17.89 -4.56
C ARG A 30 -11.95 -17.55 -5.94
N ASP A 31 -11.74 -16.31 -6.37
CA ASP A 31 -12.25 -15.80 -7.64
C ASP A 31 -11.32 -14.71 -8.19
N ALA A 32 -10.70 -15.01 -9.33
CA ALA A 32 -9.79 -14.10 -10.02
C ALA A 32 -10.49 -12.86 -10.58
N ALA A 33 -11.73 -12.99 -11.04
CA ALA A 33 -12.49 -11.86 -11.57
C ALA A 33 -12.86 -10.87 -10.45
N LEU A 34 -13.18 -11.36 -9.26
CA LEU A 34 -13.40 -10.51 -8.09
C LEU A 34 -12.13 -9.77 -7.65
N LEU A 35 -10.97 -10.41 -7.76
CA LEU A 35 -9.69 -9.73 -7.51
C LEU A 35 -9.43 -8.65 -8.57
N GLN A 36 -9.55 -8.98 -9.85
CA GLN A 36 -9.36 -8.03 -10.95
C GLN A 36 -10.30 -6.81 -10.83
N SER A 37 -11.57 -7.04 -10.51
CA SER A 37 -12.53 -5.98 -10.22
C SER A 37 -12.06 -5.08 -9.08
N ALA A 38 -11.51 -5.65 -7.99
CA ALA A 38 -10.99 -4.88 -6.87
C ALA A 38 -9.77 -4.03 -7.25
N LEU A 39 -8.85 -4.55 -8.07
CA LEU A 39 -7.66 -3.81 -8.52
C LEU A 39 -7.98 -2.71 -9.54
N ALA A 40 -9.01 -2.93 -10.37
CA ALA A 40 -9.46 -1.95 -11.35
C ALA A 40 -10.12 -0.72 -10.72
N ARG A 41 -10.69 -0.84 -9.52
CA ARG A 41 -11.37 0.29 -8.83
C ARG A 41 -10.47 1.53 -8.69
N PRO A 42 -9.31 1.48 -8.02
CA PRO A 42 -8.45 2.66 -7.91
C PRO A 42 -7.89 3.13 -9.25
N GLN A 43 -7.64 2.22 -10.21
CA GLN A 43 -7.21 2.60 -11.57
C GLN A 43 -8.29 3.40 -12.31
N ASN A 44 -9.55 2.99 -12.17
CA ASN A 44 -10.69 3.71 -12.73
C ASN A 44 -10.85 5.06 -12.06
N GLN A 45 -10.78 5.14 -10.72
CA GLN A 45 -10.83 6.42 -10.00
C GLN A 45 -9.78 7.40 -10.52
N TYR A 46 -8.54 6.93 -10.71
CA TYR A 46 -7.47 7.74 -11.28
C TYR A 46 -7.76 8.20 -12.70
N SER A 47 -8.25 7.28 -13.55
CA SER A 47 -8.63 7.59 -14.93
C SER A 47 -9.76 8.63 -15.02
N TYR A 48 -10.62 8.71 -13.99
CA TYR A 48 -11.68 9.71 -13.86
C TYR A 48 -11.25 10.99 -13.11
N GLY A 49 -9.98 11.12 -12.73
CA GLY A 49 -9.41 12.38 -12.21
C GLY A 49 -9.07 12.40 -10.71
N GLU A 50 -9.23 11.29 -9.98
CA GLU A 50 -8.71 11.20 -8.61
C GLU A 50 -7.17 11.17 -8.64
N THR A 51 -6.53 12.02 -7.84
CA THR A 51 -5.06 12.13 -7.80
C THR A 51 -4.47 12.00 -6.40
N ASP A 52 -5.30 11.97 -5.35
CA ASP A 52 -4.85 11.72 -3.99
C ASP A 52 -4.46 10.24 -3.86
N THR A 53 -3.17 9.98 -3.63
CA THR A 53 -2.63 8.62 -3.45
C THR A 53 -3.30 7.88 -2.29
N PHE A 54 -3.76 8.59 -1.25
CA PHE A 54 -4.45 7.97 -0.11
C PHE A 54 -5.88 7.54 -0.46
N GLN A 55 -6.56 8.27 -1.35
CA GLN A 55 -7.87 7.85 -1.89
C GLN A 55 -7.73 6.58 -2.73
N LEU A 56 -6.69 6.51 -3.56
CA LEU A 56 -6.39 5.33 -4.37
C LEU A 56 -6.00 4.12 -3.49
N ALA A 57 -5.21 4.35 -2.44
CA ALA A 57 -4.89 3.31 -1.45
C ALA A 57 -6.14 2.79 -0.73
N ALA A 58 -7.03 3.70 -0.31
CA ALA A 58 -8.31 3.33 0.30
C ALA A 58 -9.21 2.55 -0.68
N GLY A 59 -9.15 2.85 -1.98
CA GLY A 59 -9.82 2.07 -3.03
C GLY A 59 -9.36 0.61 -3.09
N TYR A 60 -8.06 0.34 -2.92
CA TYR A 60 -7.55 -1.03 -2.75
C TYR A 60 -8.08 -1.68 -1.47
N ALA A 61 -8.03 -0.97 -0.34
CA ALA A 61 -8.49 -1.48 0.95
C ALA A 61 -9.97 -1.88 0.92
N GLU A 62 -10.84 -1.01 0.40
CA GLU A 62 -12.28 -1.29 0.28
C GLU A 62 -12.53 -2.43 -0.71
N GLY A 63 -11.94 -2.35 -1.89
CA GLY A 63 -12.22 -3.26 -2.99
C GLY A 63 -11.85 -4.70 -2.66
N ILE A 64 -10.64 -4.93 -2.14
CA ILE A 64 -10.17 -6.28 -1.79
C ILE A 64 -10.90 -6.81 -0.56
N SER A 65 -11.18 -5.95 0.43
CA SER A 65 -11.87 -6.35 1.66
C SER A 65 -13.29 -6.84 1.39
N ARG A 66 -14.05 -6.15 0.52
CA ARG A 66 -15.47 -6.44 0.26
C ARG A 66 -15.72 -7.44 -0.86
N ASN A 67 -14.82 -7.55 -1.85
CA ASN A 67 -15.03 -8.49 -2.96
C ASN A 67 -14.79 -9.96 -2.58
N HIS A 68 -14.17 -10.23 -1.44
CA HIS A 68 -13.91 -11.60 -0.97
C HIS A 68 -13.21 -12.50 -2.02
N ALA A 69 -12.24 -11.95 -2.73
CA ALA A 69 -11.56 -12.64 -3.82
C ALA A 69 -10.66 -13.80 -3.37
N PHE A 70 -10.26 -13.84 -2.09
CA PHE A 70 -9.45 -14.91 -1.51
C PHE A 70 -10.27 -15.82 -0.60
N VAL A 71 -9.81 -17.07 -0.43
CA VAL A 71 -10.41 -18.05 0.49
C VAL A 71 -10.39 -17.52 1.92
N ASP A 72 -9.25 -16.95 2.35
CA ASP A 72 -9.10 -16.28 3.63
C ASP A 72 -8.11 -15.10 3.50
N GLY A 73 -8.08 -14.25 4.50
CA GLY A 73 -7.12 -13.15 4.62
C GLY A 73 -7.54 -11.89 3.86
N ASN A 74 -8.77 -11.79 3.34
CA ASN A 74 -9.22 -10.65 2.52
C ASN A 74 -8.95 -9.29 3.19
N LYS A 75 -9.39 -9.08 4.43
CA LYS A 75 -9.15 -7.82 5.17
C LYS A 75 -7.66 -7.52 5.38
N ARG A 76 -6.89 -8.52 5.79
CA ARG A 76 -5.44 -8.39 6.05
C ARG A 76 -4.66 -8.11 4.76
N THR A 77 -5.03 -8.79 3.67
CA THR A 77 -4.48 -8.59 2.32
C THR A 77 -4.83 -7.20 1.78
N ALA A 78 -6.07 -6.76 1.99
CA ALA A 78 -6.53 -5.44 1.56
C ALA A 78 -5.74 -4.31 2.24
N PHE A 79 -5.55 -4.40 3.56
CA PHE A 79 -4.72 -3.45 4.29
C PHE A 79 -3.27 -3.46 3.79
N GLN A 80 -2.67 -4.64 3.67
CA GLN A 80 -1.28 -4.77 3.23
C GLN A 80 -1.07 -4.30 1.79
N ALA A 81 -2.06 -4.48 0.90
CA ALA A 81 -2.04 -3.95 -0.45
C ALA A 81 -2.10 -2.41 -0.45
N ALA A 82 -2.96 -1.80 0.38
CA ALA A 82 -2.99 -0.35 0.53
C ALA A 82 -1.66 0.22 1.06
N ASP A 83 -1.08 -0.40 2.09
CA ASP A 83 0.23 -0.02 2.65
C ASP A 83 1.38 -0.14 1.62
N ILE A 84 1.44 -1.24 0.89
CA ILE A 84 2.47 -1.43 -0.14
C ILE A 84 2.26 -0.43 -1.30
N PHE A 85 1.02 -0.18 -1.71
CA PHE A 85 0.72 0.84 -2.71
C PHE A 85 1.20 2.22 -2.28
N LEU A 86 0.97 2.62 -1.02
CA LEU A 86 1.52 3.87 -0.48
C LEU A 86 3.06 3.86 -0.52
N THR A 87 3.68 2.76 -0.09
CA THR A 87 5.15 2.60 -0.04
C THR A 87 5.80 2.77 -1.41
N ILE A 88 5.28 2.08 -2.43
CA ILE A 88 5.85 2.15 -3.78
C ILE A 88 5.57 3.50 -4.46
N ASN A 89 4.58 4.25 -3.97
CA ASN A 89 4.25 5.62 -4.40
C ASN A 89 4.84 6.71 -3.47
N GLY A 90 5.76 6.34 -2.58
CA GLY A 90 6.59 7.31 -1.85
C GLY A 90 6.07 7.73 -0.48
N TYR A 91 5.15 6.99 0.11
CA TYR A 91 4.62 7.23 1.45
C TYR A 91 4.89 6.04 2.37
N HIS A 92 5.36 6.32 3.58
CA HIS A 92 5.51 5.30 4.62
C HIS A 92 4.38 5.44 5.62
N LEU A 93 3.56 4.40 5.74
CA LEU A 93 2.53 4.31 6.76
C LEU A 93 3.18 3.97 8.10
N ASN A 94 2.98 4.83 9.10
CA ASN A 94 3.50 4.60 10.44
C ASN A 94 2.51 3.75 11.26
N GLN A 95 2.90 3.35 12.46
CA GLN A 95 1.91 2.85 13.42
C GLN A 95 0.88 3.94 13.70
N SER A 96 -0.39 3.54 13.74
CA SER A 96 -1.49 4.47 13.97
C SER A 96 -1.39 5.10 15.36
N LYS A 97 -1.51 6.43 15.42
CA LYS A 97 -1.62 7.16 16.68
C LYS A 97 -3.10 7.32 17.04
N GLY A 98 -3.72 6.27 17.56
CA GLY A 98 -5.05 6.34 18.18
C GLY A 98 -6.16 5.47 17.57
N SER A 99 -5.93 4.77 16.46
CA SER A 99 -6.93 3.85 15.86
C SER A 99 -6.28 2.54 15.44
N ASP A 100 -6.76 1.38 15.90
CA ASP A 100 -6.22 0.11 15.41
C ASP A 100 -6.60 -0.07 13.92
N TYR A 101 -5.61 -0.31 13.05
CA TYR A 101 -5.86 -0.59 11.65
C TYR A 101 -6.71 -1.85 11.45
N ALA A 102 -6.65 -2.81 12.39
CA ALA A 102 -7.52 -3.97 12.37
C ALA A 102 -8.99 -3.55 12.52
N ASP A 103 -9.30 -2.70 13.49
CA ASP A 103 -10.67 -2.19 13.71
C ASP A 103 -11.15 -1.36 12.52
N MET A 104 -10.29 -0.47 12.01
CA MET A 104 -10.58 0.29 10.78
C MET A 104 -10.99 -0.64 9.62
N MET A 105 -10.25 -1.73 9.39
CA MET A 105 -10.56 -2.68 8.32
C MET A 105 -11.84 -3.49 8.59
N VAL A 106 -12.16 -3.76 9.86
CA VAL A 106 -13.44 -4.38 10.25
C VAL A 106 -14.60 -3.42 9.95
N GLU A 107 -14.50 -2.17 10.38
CA GLU A 107 -15.52 -1.14 10.13
C GLU A 107 -15.71 -0.87 8.64
N LEU A 108 -14.62 -0.80 7.87
CA LEU A 108 -14.68 -0.64 6.41
C LEU A 108 -15.40 -1.83 5.75
N GLY A 109 -15.08 -3.06 6.18
CA GLY A 109 -15.73 -4.27 5.70
C GLY A 109 -17.23 -4.32 6.03
N GLN A 110 -17.63 -3.70 7.16
CA GLN A 110 -19.02 -3.57 7.59
C GLN A 110 -19.74 -2.35 6.97
N GLY A 111 -19.04 -1.47 6.26
CA GLY A 111 -19.60 -0.24 5.73
C GLY A 111 -19.89 0.84 6.77
N LYS A 112 -19.28 0.75 7.96
CA LYS A 112 -19.44 1.74 9.04
C LYS A 112 -18.60 2.99 8.85
N ILE A 113 -17.47 2.86 8.15
CA ILE A 113 -16.64 3.98 7.73
C ILE A 113 -16.55 4.02 6.20
N SER A 114 -16.45 5.22 5.66
CA SER A 114 -16.33 5.45 4.22
C SER A 114 -14.90 5.22 3.74
N ARG A 115 -14.73 5.10 2.42
CA ARG A 115 -13.40 5.07 1.79
C ARG A 115 -12.65 6.37 2.08
N GLU A 116 -13.35 7.49 2.10
CA GLU A 116 -12.80 8.82 2.37
C GLU A 116 -12.27 8.92 3.81
N ASP A 117 -12.97 8.33 4.78
CA ASP A 117 -12.50 8.22 6.17
C ASP A 117 -11.22 7.40 6.26
N VAL A 118 -11.16 6.26 5.56
CA VAL A 118 -9.96 5.41 5.50
C VAL A 118 -8.80 6.18 4.85
N ALA A 119 -9.04 6.87 3.74
CA ALA A 119 -8.02 7.69 3.08
C ALA A 119 -7.46 8.75 4.03
N LYS A 120 -8.33 9.40 4.82
CA LYS A 120 -7.92 10.37 5.84
C LYS A 120 -7.05 9.72 6.91
N ILE A 121 -7.46 8.58 7.47
CA ILE A 121 -6.68 7.86 8.49
C ILE A 121 -5.31 7.45 7.94
N LEU A 122 -5.25 6.94 6.71
CA LEU A 122 -3.98 6.59 6.06
C LEU A 122 -3.08 7.80 5.89
N LYS A 123 -3.64 8.94 5.47
CA LYS A 123 -2.92 10.20 5.28
C LYS A 123 -2.37 10.77 6.58
N ASP A 124 -3.19 10.83 7.63
CA ASP A 124 -2.82 11.36 8.94
C ASP A 124 -1.69 10.55 9.61
N ASN A 125 -1.61 9.26 9.27
CA ASN A 125 -0.59 8.35 9.82
C ASN A 125 0.57 8.07 8.85
N SER A 126 0.65 8.77 7.72
CA SER A 126 1.71 8.58 6.73
C SER A 126 2.75 9.70 6.73
N ARG A 127 3.98 9.38 6.32
CA ARG A 127 5.03 10.38 6.07
C ARG A 127 5.68 10.17 4.70
N PRO A 128 6.15 11.25 4.04
CA PRO A 128 6.86 11.11 2.77
C PRO A 128 8.16 10.32 2.95
N ILE A 129 8.37 9.33 2.08
CA ILE A 129 9.65 8.65 1.91
C ILE A 129 10.53 9.61 1.11
N HIS A 130 11.42 10.32 1.81
CA HIS A 130 12.39 11.17 1.16
C HIS A 130 13.33 10.28 0.32
N LYS A 131 13.17 10.30 -1.01
CA LYS A 131 14.14 9.76 -1.96
C LYS A 131 15.41 10.62 -1.94
N GLY A 132 16.20 10.56 -0.88
CA GLY A 132 17.48 11.26 -0.82
C GLY A 132 17.85 11.83 0.54
N LYS A 133 18.40 10.98 1.40
CA LYS A 133 19.60 11.37 2.18
C LYS A 133 20.67 10.28 2.06
N LYS A 134 20.33 9.01 2.25
CA LYS A 134 21.31 7.90 2.16
C LYS A 134 22.06 7.81 0.82
N LYS A 135 21.40 7.90 -0.34
CA LYS A 135 22.09 7.76 -1.64
C LYS A 135 23.05 8.93 -1.94
N GLN A 136 22.66 10.17 -1.62
CA GLN A 136 23.50 11.35 -1.85
C GLN A 136 24.62 11.48 -0.81
N GLU A 137 24.36 11.10 0.44
CA GLU A 137 25.36 11.05 1.52
C GLU A 137 26.41 9.97 1.22
N SER A 138 25.98 8.77 0.81
CA SER A 138 26.90 7.71 0.36
C SER A 138 27.71 8.12 -0.87
N LEU A 139 27.10 8.82 -1.85
CA LEU A 139 27.81 9.36 -3.02
C LEU A 139 28.78 10.50 -2.64
N LYS A 140 28.42 11.37 -1.69
CA LYS A 140 29.29 12.42 -1.16
C LYS A 140 30.48 11.82 -0.41
N ILE A 141 30.23 10.83 0.44
CA ILE A 141 31.27 10.09 1.17
C ILE A 141 32.20 9.40 0.18
N LEU A 142 31.66 8.69 -0.82
CA LEU A 142 32.46 8.00 -1.84
C LEU A 142 33.34 8.98 -2.64
N LYS A 143 32.78 10.12 -3.08
CA LYS A 143 33.53 11.15 -3.81
C LYS A 143 34.60 11.81 -2.95
N LYS A 144 34.32 12.08 -1.67
CA LYS A 144 35.29 12.63 -0.71
C LYS A 144 36.44 11.67 -0.46
N THR A 145 36.15 10.37 -0.29
CA THR A 145 37.17 9.33 -0.08
C THR A 145 38.03 9.11 -1.31
N LEU A 146 37.47 9.22 -2.52
CA LEU A 146 38.22 9.10 -3.77
C LEU A 146 39.09 10.34 -4.06
N SER A 147 38.64 11.54 -3.69
CA SER A 147 39.40 12.78 -3.84
C SER A 147 40.56 12.93 -2.86
N GLN A 148 40.55 12.22 -1.72
CA GLN A 148 41.63 12.24 -0.71
C GLN A 148 42.74 11.21 -0.96
N LYS A 149 42.60 10.35 -1.98
CA LYS A 149 43.63 9.38 -2.40
C LYS A 149 44.47 9.84 -3.59
N GLN A 150 44.31 11.08 -4.02
CA GLN A 150 45.03 11.71 -5.12
C GLN A 150 45.65 13.04 -4.68
N GLU A 151 46.44 13.03 -3.61
CA GLU A 151 47.53 14.00 -3.45
C GLU A 151 48.81 13.20 -3.19
N PRO A 152 49.94 13.57 -3.83
CA PRO A 152 51.20 12.82 -3.81
C PRO A 152 51.88 12.78 -2.44
#